data_AF-A0A251U2Z6-F1
#
_entry.id   AF-A0A251U2Z6-F1
#
_cell.length_a   1.000
_cell.length_b   1.000
_cell.length_c   1.000
_cell.angle_alpha   90.00
_cell.angle_beta   90.00
_cell.angle_gamma   90.00
#
_symmetry.space_group_name_H-M   'P 1'
#
loop_
_entity.id
_entity.type
_entity.pdbx_description
1 polymer ?
#
loop_
_entity_poly.entity_id
_entity_poly.type
_entity_poly.pdbx_seq_one_letter_code
_entity_poly.pdbx_strand_id
1 'polypeptide(L)'
;MNLSHNKLSGRIPTGNQLQTLTDPSIYAGNRDLCDAPLPNNCSNPENPPATTSKNKYKKANELRKVWFYLDITCGFATGFWGIIGVLAFKKQWRRKLFMIAEVTMDKAYVAVAVRISKIKRGTEA
;
A
#
# COMPACT_ATOMS: atom_id res chain seq x y z
N MET A 1 -24.04 -37.74 0.97
CA MET A 1 -23.56 -36.36 0.69
C MET A 1 -22.77 -35.88 1.90
N ASN A 2 -21.64 -35.21 1.70
CA ASN A 2 -20.78 -34.74 2.81
C ASN A 2 -20.74 -33.19 2.81
N LEU A 3 -21.08 -32.58 3.95
CA LEU A 3 -21.09 -31.12 4.15
C LEU A 3 -20.00 -30.69 5.14
N SER A 4 -19.07 -31.59 5.48
CA SER A 4 -18.04 -31.31 6.47
C SER A 4 -17.07 -30.24 5.95
N HIS A 5 -16.52 -29.46 6.88
CA HIS A 5 -15.51 -28.43 6.60
C HIS A 5 -15.88 -27.37 5.55
N ASN A 6 -17.16 -27.06 5.38
CA ASN A 6 -17.65 -26.07 4.40
C ASN A 6 -17.84 -24.64 4.96
N LYS A 7 -17.44 -24.39 6.22
CA LYS A 7 -17.62 -23.10 6.92
C LYS A 7 -19.09 -22.64 6.94
N LEU A 8 -20.02 -23.59 7.05
CA LEU A 8 -21.45 -23.31 7.23
C LEU A 8 -21.70 -22.71 8.62
N SER A 9 -22.75 -21.90 8.73
CA SER A 9 -23.10 -21.20 9.97
C SER A 9 -24.61 -21.10 10.13
N GLY A 10 -25.07 -21.05 11.38
CA GLY A 10 -26.48 -20.90 11.74
C GLY A 10 -27.20 -22.22 11.96
N ARG A 11 -28.54 -22.15 11.99
CA ARG A 11 -29.42 -23.29 12.24
C ARG A 11 -29.46 -24.22 11.03
N ILE A 12 -29.32 -25.52 11.25
CA ILE A 12 -29.49 -26.52 10.19
C ILE A 12 -30.98 -26.57 9.77
N PRO A 13 -31.30 -26.31 8.49
CA PRO A 13 -32.69 -26.29 8.04
C PRO A 13 -33.28 -27.70 7.95
N THR A 14 -34.49 -27.88 8.47
CA THR A 14 -35.20 -29.18 8.58
C THR A 14 -35.97 -29.55 7.30
N GLY A 15 -35.39 -29.31 6.12
CA GLY A 15 -36.00 -29.65 4.84
C GLY A 15 -36.07 -31.15 4.60
N ASN A 16 -37.05 -31.60 3.80
CA ASN A 16 -37.27 -33.02 3.46
C ASN A 16 -36.02 -33.75 2.93
N GLN A 17 -35.16 -33.07 2.15
CA GLN A 17 -33.91 -33.65 1.64
C GLN A 17 -32.84 -33.79 2.73
N LEU A 18 -32.81 -32.89 3.71
CA LEU A 18 -31.78 -32.83 4.76
C LEU A 18 -32.11 -33.70 5.97
N GLN A 19 -33.38 -34.11 6.15
CA GLN A 19 -33.78 -35.06 7.20
C GLN A 19 -33.12 -36.44 7.02
N THR A 20 -32.75 -36.81 5.79
CA THR A 20 -32.00 -38.04 5.50
C THR A 20 -30.54 -37.97 5.96
N LEU A 21 -30.01 -36.76 6.21
CA LEU A 21 -28.64 -36.52 6.65
C LEU A 21 -28.62 -36.36 8.17
N THR A 22 -28.86 -37.47 8.87
CA THR A 22 -28.98 -37.52 10.34
C THR A 22 -27.62 -37.73 11.04
N ASP A 23 -26.59 -38.11 10.29
CA ASP A 23 -25.25 -38.32 10.84
C ASP A 23 -24.54 -36.97 11.13
N PRO A 24 -24.16 -36.69 12.39
CA PRO A 24 -23.42 -35.47 12.74
C PRO A 24 -22.08 -35.33 12.02
N SER A 25 -21.46 -36.44 11.58
CA SER A 25 -20.16 -36.44 10.88
C SER A 25 -20.22 -35.69 9.54
N ILE A 26 -21.39 -35.69 8.90
CA ILE A 26 -21.66 -34.98 7.64
C ILE A 26 -21.52 -33.47 7.83
N TYR A 27 -21.67 -32.96 9.05
CA TYR A 27 -21.56 -31.54 9.38
C TYR A 27 -20.28 -31.21 10.14
N ALA A 28 -19.38 -32.18 10.34
CA ALA A 28 -18.15 -32.01 11.10
C ALA A 28 -17.30 -30.84 10.58
N GLY A 29 -16.60 -30.16 11.47
CA GLY A 29 -15.73 -29.03 11.09
C GLY A 29 -16.45 -27.72 10.76
N ASN A 30 -17.78 -27.66 10.81
CA ASN A 30 -18.56 -26.43 10.71
C ASN A 30 -18.91 -25.91 12.12
N ARG A 31 -18.00 -25.13 12.71
CA ARG A 31 -18.06 -24.71 14.13
C ARG A 31 -19.24 -23.79 14.48
N ASP A 32 -19.81 -23.13 13.49
CA ASP A 32 -20.88 -22.15 13.68
C ASP A 32 -22.27 -22.72 13.35
N LEU A 33 -22.39 -24.03 13.11
CA LEU A 33 -23.67 -24.73 12.99
C LEU A 33 -24.24 -25.08 14.36
N CYS A 34 -25.57 -25.06 14.46
CA CYS A 34 -26.30 -25.44 15.65
C CYS A 34 -27.65 -26.08 15.30
N ASP A 35 -28.24 -26.74 16.30
CA ASP A 35 -29.40 -27.62 16.27
C ASP A 35 -29.17 -29.01 15.63
N ALA A 36 -30.18 -29.88 15.74
CA ALA A 36 -30.13 -31.26 15.33
C ALA A 36 -29.69 -31.41 13.85
N PRO A 37 -28.81 -32.40 13.53
CA PRO A 37 -28.33 -33.49 14.39
C PRO A 37 -27.14 -33.17 15.30
N LEU A 38 -26.67 -31.92 15.36
CA LEU A 38 -25.56 -31.55 16.25
C LEU A 38 -26.08 -31.34 17.69
N PRO A 39 -25.26 -31.65 18.71
CA PRO A 39 -25.63 -31.46 20.12
C PRO A 39 -25.65 -29.98 20.56
N ASN A 40 -25.19 -29.05 19.73
CA ASN A 40 -25.08 -27.63 20.06
C ASN A 40 -26.40 -26.90 19.76
N ASN A 41 -27.10 -26.38 20.77
CA ASN A 41 -28.35 -25.65 20.58
C ASN A 41 -28.10 -24.16 20.25
N CYS A 42 -28.81 -23.61 19.27
CA CYS A 42 -28.68 -22.20 18.88
C CYS A 42 -29.14 -21.20 19.98
N SER A 43 -29.82 -21.69 21.01
CA SER A 43 -30.38 -20.86 22.11
C SER A 43 -29.52 -20.84 23.37
N ASN A 44 -28.37 -21.54 23.43
CA ASN A 44 -27.57 -21.58 24.64
C ASN A 44 -26.64 -20.33 24.74
N PRO A 45 -26.86 -19.41 25.70
CA PRO A 45 -25.99 -18.25 25.89
C PRO A 45 -24.58 -18.62 26.39
N GLU A 46 -24.38 -19.85 26.87
CA GLU A 46 -23.09 -20.33 27.39
C GLU A 46 -22.08 -20.68 26.28
N ASN A 47 -22.55 -20.86 25.04
CA ASN A 47 -21.70 -21.09 23.86
C ASN A 47 -22.16 -20.21 22.69
N PRO A 48 -21.89 -18.90 22.71
CA PRO A 48 -22.24 -18.04 21.60
C PRO A 48 -21.39 -18.46 20.37
N PRO A 49 -22.02 -18.84 19.24
CA PRO A 49 -21.26 -18.99 18.00
C PRO A 49 -20.69 -17.63 17.62
N ALA A 50 -19.46 -17.61 17.13
CA ALA A 50 -18.90 -16.49 16.37
C ALA A 50 -18.57 -15.16 17.09
N THR A 51 -18.42 -15.06 18.42
CA THR A 51 -17.83 -13.83 19.03
C THR A 51 -16.34 -13.68 18.69
N THR A 52 -15.59 -14.79 18.65
CA THR A 52 -14.16 -14.78 18.28
C THR A 52 -13.94 -14.44 16.80
N SER A 53 -14.80 -14.90 15.89
CA SER A 53 -14.66 -14.64 14.46
C SER A 53 -14.99 -13.20 14.09
N LYS A 54 -16.06 -12.62 14.69
CA LYS A 54 -16.41 -11.19 14.52
C LYS A 54 -15.29 -10.26 14.97
N ASN A 55 -14.67 -10.54 16.12
CA ASN A 55 -13.54 -9.75 16.62
C ASN A 55 -12.30 -9.86 15.74
N LYS A 56 -11.99 -11.05 15.21
CA LYS A 56 -10.89 -11.24 14.25
C LYS A 56 -11.14 -10.49 12.95
N TYR A 57 -12.36 -10.54 12.40
CA TYR A 57 -12.72 -9.79 11.19
C TYR A 57 -12.64 -8.28 11.40
N LYS A 58 -13.13 -7.78 12.54
CA LYS A 58 -13.03 -6.35 12.88
C LYS A 58 -11.57 -5.91 12.98
N LYS A 59 -10.74 -6.66 13.71
CA LYS A 59 -9.30 -6.34 13.85
C LYS A 59 -8.56 -6.37 12.51
N ALA A 60 -8.85 -7.36 11.65
CA ALA A 60 -8.25 -7.45 10.33
C ALA A 60 -8.66 -6.27 9.42
N ASN A 61 -9.91 -5.83 9.50
CA ASN A 61 -10.40 -4.67 8.76
C ASN A 61 -9.75 -3.36 9.25
N GLU A 62 -9.62 -3.18 10.56
CA GLU A 62 -8.92 -2.03 11.13
C GLU A 62 -7.44 -2.01 10.73
N LEU A 63 -6.76 -3.17 10.75
CA LEU A 63 -5.38 -3.27 10.29
C LEU A 63 -5.28 -2.87 8.81
N ARG A 64 -6.17 -3.40 7.95
CA ARG A 64 -6.22 -3.06 6.52
C ARG A 64 -6.42 -1.56 6.28
N LYS A 65 -7.28 -0.90 7.05
CA LYS A 65 -7.44 0.56 6.99
C LYS A 65 -6.14 1.27 7.34
N VAL A 66 -5.48 0.89 8.44
CA VAL A 66 -4.20 1.50 8.86
C VAL A 66 -3.14 1.35 7.77
N TRP A 67 -2.99 0.16 7.17
CA TRP A 67 -2.07 -0.07 6.05
C TRP A 67 -2.41 0.80 4.85
N PHE A 68 -3.69 0.92 4.49
CA PHE A 68 -4.14 1.77 3.38
C PHE A 68 -3.82 3.25 3.63
N TYR A 69 -4.03 3.75 4.85
CA TYR A 69 -3.65 5.12 5.21
C TYR A 69 -2.14 5.31 5.20
N LEU A 70 -1.37 4.33 5.67
CA LEU A 70 0.09 4.38 5.65
C LEU A 70 0.62 4.47 4.21
N ASP A 71 0.08 3.68 3.29
CA ASP A 71 0.43 3.71 1.87
C ASP A 71 0.12 5.08 1.24
N ILE A 72 -1.06 5.64 1.53
CA ILE A 72 -1.46 6.97 1.05
C ILE A 72 -0.50 8.04 1.58
N THR A 73 -0.24 8.07 2.88
CA THR A 73 0.63 9.08 3.50
C THR A 73 2.05 8.96 2.98
N CYS A 74 2.57 7.73 2.82
CA CYS A 74 3.91 7.50 2.29
C CYS A 74 4.00 7.97 0.83
N GLY A 75 3.04 7.58 -0.02
CA GLY A 75 2.99 7.99 -1.42
C GLY A 75 2.89 9.51 -1.59
N PHE A 76 2.06 10.17 -0.78
CA PHE A 76 1.93 11.63 -0.80
C PHE A 76 3.24 12.32 -0.40
N ALA A 77 3.89 11.87 0.68
CA ALA A 77 5.15 12.45 1.14
C ALA A 77 6.25 12.30 0.08
N THR A 78 6.42 11.10 -0.49
CA THR A 78 7.43 10.84 -1.53
C THR A 78 7.14 11.63 -2.82
N GLY A 79 5.88 11.70 -3.25
CA GLY A 79 5.49 12.47 -4.43
C GLY A 79 5.70 13.97 -4.26
N PHE A 80 5.27 14.52 -3.12
CA PHE A 80 5.44 15.94 -2.79
C PHE A 80 6.93 16.32 -2.72
N TRP A 81 7.74 15.52 -2.03
CA TRP A 81 9.19 15.75 -1.93
C TRP A 81 9.90 15.59 -3.27
N GLY A 82 9.44 14.67 -4.13
CA GLY A 82 9.94 14.51 -5.49
C GLY A 82 9.69 15.74 -6.35
N ILE A 83 8.45 16.27 -6.32
CA ILE A 83 8.07 17.50 -7.05
C ILE A 83 8.88 18.69 -6.54
N ILE A 84 8.94 18.90 -5.21
CA ILE A 84 9.75 19.95 -4.59
C ILE A 84 11.22 19.78 -4.95
N GLY A 85 11.75 18.56 -4.91
CA GLY A 85 13.13 18.26 -5.26
C GLY A 85 13.44 18.62 -6.70
N VAL A 86 12.56 18.28 -7.65
CA VAL A 86 12.71 18.64 -9.07
C VAL A 86 12.59 20.15 -9.29
N LEU A 87 11.63 20.83 -8.65
CA LEU A 87 11.48 22.29 -8.72
C LEU A 87 12.67 23.03 -8.10
N ALA A 88 13.15 22.57 -6.94
CA ALA A 88 14.33 23.07 -6.27
C ALA A 88 15.57 22.80 -7.12
N PHE A 89 15.71 21.61 -7.70
CA PHE A 89 16.78 21.29 -8.63
C PHE A 89 16.69 22.19 -9.87
N LYS A 90 15.56 22.35 -10.53
CA LYS A 90 15.40 23.27 -11.67
C LYS A 90 15.76 24.72 -11.29
N LYS A 91 15.39 25.20 -10.10
CA LYS A 91 15.70 26.56 -9.61
C LYS A 91 17.17 26.74 -9.21
N GLN A 92 17.74 25.77 -8.50
CA GLN A 92 19.15 25.77 -8.06
C GLN A 92 20.09 25.47 -9.23
N TRP A 93 19.68 24.60 -10.16
CA TRP A 93 20.44 24.25 -11.35
C TRP A 93 20.43 25.38 -12.35
N ARG A 94 19.34 26.15 -12.51
CA ARG A 94 19.37 27.40 -13.28
C ARG A 94 20.39 28.39 -12.70
N ARG A 95 20.41 28.58 -11.37
CA ARG A 95 21.38 29.47 -10.72
C ARG A 95 22.81 28.97 -10.85
N LYS A 96 23.06 27.66 -10.64
CA LYS A 96 24.38 27.06 -10.81
C LYS A 96 24.85 27.09 -12.27
N LEU A 97 23.98 26.81 -13.24
CA LEU A 97 24.27 26.94 -14.67
C LEU A 97 24.66 28.36 -15.04
N PHE A 98 23.88 29.35 -14.57
CA PHE A 98 24.15 30.76 -14.86
C PHE A 98 25.50 31.20 -14.27
N MET A 99 25.78 30.84 -13.01
CA MET A 99 27.05 31.15 -12.36
C MET A 99 28.25 30.48 -13.05
N ILE A 100 28.10 29.21 -13.46
CA ILE A 100 29.16 28.49 -14.20
C ILE A 100 29.37 29.13 -15.58
N ALA A 101 28.28 29.50 -16.27
CA ALA A 101 28.35 30.15 -17.56
C ALA A 101 29.06 31.51 -17.47
N GLU A 102 28.72 32.36 -16.49
CA GLU A 102 29.39 33.66 -16.28
C GLU A 102 30.89 33.48 -16.03
N VAL A 103 31.28 32.58 -15.11
CA VAL A 103 32.71 32.32 -14.82
C VAL A 103 33.46 31.78 -16.05
N THR A 104 32.79 30.96 -16.86
CA THR A 104 33.38 30.40 -18.09
C THR A 104 33.53 31.48 -19.17
N MET A 105 32.53 32.35 -19.32
CA MET A 105 32.53 33.46 -20.28
C MET A 105 33.61 34.49 -19.97
N ASP A 106 33.80 34.86 -18.70
CA ASP A 106 34.86 35.80 -18.29
C ASP A 106 36.26 35.25 -18.61
N LYS A 107 36.50 33.96 -18.31
CA LYS A 107 37.77 33.31 -18.64
C LYS A 107 38.00 33.24 -20.15
N ALA A 108 36.96 32.93 -20.92
CA ALA A 108 37.04 32.91 -22.38
C ALA A 108 37.32 34.32 -22.94
N TYR A 109 36.63 35.34 -22.44
CA TYR A 109 36.82 36.73 -22.83
C TYR A 109 38.25 37.20 -22.57
N VAL A 110 38.79 36.96 -21.36
CA VAL A 110 40.18 37.31 -21.02
C VAL A 110 41.17 36.55 -21.90
N ALA A 111 40.96 35.24 -22.13
CA ALA A 111 41.85 34.45 -22.98
C ALA A 111 41.89 34.95 -24.43
N VAL A 112 40.72 35.32 -24.98
CA VAL A 112 40.59 35.90 -26.32
C VAL A 112 41.25 37.28 -26.37
N ALA A 113 40.96 38.16 -25.42
CA ALA A 113 41.54 39.50 -25.35
C ALA A 113 43.09 39.45 -25.27
N VAL A 114 43.65 38.54 -24.46
CA VAL A 114 45.10 38.33 -24.37
C VAL A 114 45.69 37.82 -25.68
N ARG A 115 45.03 36.87 -26.36
CA ARG A 115 45.48 36.39 -27.68
C ARG A 115 45.48 37.51 -28.71
N ILE A 116 44.42 38.30 -28.80
CA ILE A 116 44.33 39.46 -29.71
C ILE A 116 45.46 40.45 -29.40
N SER A 117 45.69 40.75 -28.12
CA SER A 117 46.74 41.68 -27.69
C SER A 117 48.15 41.19 -28.05
N LYS A 118 48.40 39.88 -27.94
CA LYS A 118 49.67 39.26 -28.36
C LYS A 118 49.87 39.31 -29.88
N ILE A 119 48.83 39.03 -30.66
CA ILE A 119 48.89 39.10 -32.13
C ILE A 119 49.18 40.54 -32.57
N LYS A 120 48.49 41.53 -31.99
CA LYS A 120 48.72 42.94 -32.31
C LYS A 120 50.16 43.37 -32.03
N ARG A 121 50.72 43.02 -30.86
CA ARG A 121 52.13 43.30 -30.53
C ARG A 121 53.13 42.61 -31.45
N GLY A 122 52.84 41.41 -31.95
CA GLY A 122 53.70 40.71 -32.91
C GLY A 122 53.56 41.20 -34.36
N THR A 123 52.55 42.02 -34.65
CA THR A 123 52.36 42.64 -35.98
C THR A 123 53.03 44.02 -36.06
N GLU A 124 53.30 44.65 -34.91
CA GLU A 124 53.94 45.97 -34.77
C GLU A 124 55.46 45.89 -34.50
N ALA A 125 56.03 44.67 -34.46
CA ALA A 125 57.46 44.38 -34.27
C ALA A 125 58.05 43.75 -35.54
#